data_AF-A0A1Q6SM34-F1
#
_entry.id   AF-A0A1Q6SM34-F1
#
_cell.length_a   1.000
_cell.length_b   1.000
_cell.length_c   1.000
_cell.angle_alpha   90.00
_cell.angle_beta   90.00
_cell.angle_gamma   90.00
#
_symmetry.space_group_name_H-M   'P 1'
#
loop_
_entity.id
_entity.type
_entity.pdbx_description
1 polymer ?
#
loop_
_entity_poly.entity_id
_entity_poly.type
_entity_poly.pdbx_seq_one_letter_code
_entity_poly.pdbx_strand_id
1 'polypeptide(L)'
;MYCRKCGNKLEDDALFCPECGTKVDREGMNQDVNSNADAPHYQNAASGQNNMGAGNATGDNNNEKINWREYLTMENIERFAPIAALLPIGMAVVVSVLGLFLFNTLGRIGFGYVICKILIFLLKTLFILAAAAATGGLVYVVVKTKNMTKVNSWIAPVATFAAFISCLGIAFGWGVVAWIFGVVSVVFGLELLARIVIAGQPMDSPVNPGGAFNTYKQYYDNYKEKYPTTKDLEKAGIVDPENSKFDGAGIDLFGYSILTALVCTVTCGIAAPWMICKIYKWRLSHTVINGKRLTFTGSGGSLLGHWILWEILTVITCGIYGLFVHVALRKWELQHTYIDGEPIVANGNESYFDGGSMAYVGYSLLGGLLLAVTCGLAYPWVMAMIQKWDTRHQVINRRRLEFSGSGLGFLGEYLIILIFTVITCGIYAPWGTVRMNKYIISHTDFVNE
;
A
#
# COMPACT_ATOMS: atom_id res chain seq x y z
N MET A 1 -17.76 -5.51 28.61
CA MET A 1 -18.13 -5.07 27.24
C MET A 1 -16.87 -4.85 26.39
N TYR A 2 -16.94 -4.55 25.09
CA TYR A 2 -15.76 -4.20 24.28
C TYR A 2 -15.94 -2.81 23.65
N CYS A 3 -14.86 -2.03 23.54
CA CYS A 3 -14.92 -0.70 22.93
C CYS A 3 -15.15 -0.80 21.42
N ARG A 4 -16.16 -0.10 20.90
CA ARG A 4 -16.50 -0.10 19.47
C ARG A 4 -15.42 0.48 18.55
N LYS A 5 -14.54 1.34 19.08
CA LYS A 5 -13.52 2.02 18.28
C LYS A 5 -12.18 1.28 18.23
N CYS A 6 -11.78 0.62 19.31
CA CYS A 6 -10.46 -0.02 19.41
C CYS A 6 -10.50 -1.50 19.80
N GLY A 7 -11.67 -2.06 20.07
CA GLY A 7 -11.83 -3.47 20.42
C GLY A 7 -11.34 -3.87 21.81
N ASN A 8 -10.87 -2.92 22.64
CA ASN A 8 -10.38 -3.25 23.98
C ASN A 8 -11.52 -3.68 24.92
N LYS A 9 -11.23 -4.63 25.83
CA LYS A 9 -12.19 -5.10 26.84
C LYS A 9 -12.41 -4.00 27.88
N LEU A 10 -13.67 -3.61 28.06
CA LEU A 10 -14.13 -2.61 29.02
C LEU A 10 -14.65 -3.31 30.27
N GLU A 11 -14.29 -2.76 31.43
CA GLU A 11 -14.93 -3.06 32.72
C GLU A 11 -16.42 -2.68 32.66
N ASP A 12 -17.24 -3.40 33.43
CA ASP A 12 -18.71 -3.36 33.30
C ASP A 12 -19.33 -2.00 33.70
N ASP A 13 -18.57 -1.13 34.37
CA ASP A 13 -18.93 0.21 34.78
C ASP A 13 -18.14 1.34 34.07
N ALA A 14 -17.28 1.04 33.10
CA ALA A 14 -16.51 2.05 32.38
C ALA A 14 -17.40 3.00 31.54
N LEU A 15 -17.22 4.32 31.73
CA LEU A 15 -17.87 5.38 30.94
C LEU A 15 -17.07 5.77 29.68
N PHE A 16 -15.75 5.52 29.70
CA PHE A 16 -14.83 5.82 28.61
C PHE A 16 -13.87 4.64 28.43
N CYS A 17 -13.44 4.40 27.18
CA CYS A 17 -12.43 3.40 26.91
C CYS A 17 -11.05 3.88 27.40
N PRO A 18 -10.33 3.09 28.23
CA PRO A 18 -9.01 3.47 28.74
C PRO A 18 -7.93 3.56 27.65
N GLU A 19 -8.13 2.90 26.51
CA GLU A 19 -7.15 2.85 25.41
C GLU A 19 -7.38 3.94 24.35
N CYS A 20 -8.62 4.25 24.00
CA CYS A 20 -8.93 5.18 22.90
C CYS A 20 -9.80 6.39 23.31
N GLY A 21 -10.11 6.53 24.60
CA GLY A 21 -10.86 7.66 25.16
C GLY A 21 -12.31 7.79 24.68
N THR A 22 -12.83 6.82 23.93
CA THR A 22 -14.17 6.87 23.34
C THR A 22 -15.23 6.61 24.40
N LYS A 23 -16.27 7.45 24.45
CA LYS A 23 -17.38 7.32 25.39
C LYS A 23 -18.19 6.06 25.08
N VAL A 24 -18.60 5.36 26.13
CA VAL A 24 -19.37 4.11 26.03
C VAL A 24 -20.86 4.46 26.18
N ASP A 25 -21.59 4.47 25.07
CA ASP A 25 -23.03 4.78 25.09
C ASP A 25 -23.85 3.53 25.50
N ARG A 26 -24.63 3.65 26.58
CA ARG A 26 -25.40 2.55 27.21
C ARG A 26 -26.89 2.55 26.87
N GLU A 27 -27.34 3.43 25.98
CA GLU A 27 -28.76 3.52 25.64
C GLU A 27 -29.14 2.41 24.64
N GLY A 28 -29.71 1.31 25.14
CA GLY A 28 -30.32 0.29 24.29
C GLY A 28 -30.53 -1.12 24.86
N MET A 29 -30.06 -1.45 26.07
CA MET A 29 -30.23 -2.82 26.62
C MET A 29 -31.14 -2.86 27.84
N ASN A 30 -32.43 -2.65 27.60
CA ASN A 30 -33.50 -3.13 28.48
C ASN A 30 -34.52 -3.87 27.61
N GLN A 31 -34.26 -5.15 27.34
CA GLN A 31 -35.29 -6.16 27.13
C GLN A 31 -34.64 -7.57 27.22
N ASP A 32 -35.01 -8.23 28.32
CA ASP A 32 -35.33 -9.65 28.47
C ASP A 32 -34.21 -10.71 28.55
N VAL A 33 -33.84 -10.97 29.80
CA VAL A 33 -33.67 -12.27 30.48
C VAL A 33 -33.96 -13.52 29.62
N ASN A 34 -32.94 -14.35 29.37
CA ASN A 34 -32.89 -15.67 30.01
C ASN A 34 -31.52 -16.35 29.92
N SER A 35 -31.07 -16.76 31.12
CA SER A 35 -30.00 -17.68 31.46
C SER A 35 -29.94 -18.94 30.59
N ASN A 36 -28.75 -19.29 30.11
CA ASN A 36 -28.19 -20.63 30.29
C ASN A 36 -26.68 -20.63 30.11
N ALA A 37 -26.04 -21.38 31.01
CA ALA A 37 -24.62 -21.52 31.19
C ALA A 37 -23.95 -22.24 30.02
N ASP A 38 -22.68 -21.88 29.76
CA ASP A 38 -21.53 -22.80 29.73
C ASP A 38 -20.36 -22.11 29.01
N ALA A 39 -19.40 -21.60 29.78
CA ALA A 39 -18.13 -21.09 29.27
C ALA A 39 -16.99 -21.92 29.88
N PRO A 40 -16.10 -22.54 29.09
CA PRO A 40 -14.93 -23.19 29.64
C PRO A 40 -13.85 -22.16 30.00
N HIS A 41 -13.32 -22.31 31.21
CA HIS A 41 -12.16 -21.63 31.75
C HIS A 41 -10.93 -21.79 30.85
N TYR A 42 -10.24 -20.68 30.56
CA TYR A 42 -8.82 -20.70 30.22
C TYR A 42 -8.04 -19.95 31.31
N GLN A 43 -7.16 -20.69 31.99
CA GLN A 43 -6.25 -20.20 33.01
C GLN A 43 -5.07 -19.49 32.35
N ASN A 44 -4.76 -18.30 32.86
CA ASN A 44 -3.52 -17.58 32.58
C ASN A 44 -2.35 -18.27 33.29
N ALA A 45 -1.29 -18.60 32.55
CA ALA A 45 0.04 -18.82 33.11
C ALA A 45 0.94 -17.68 32.63
N ALA A 46 1.22 -16.76 33.54
CA ALA A 46 2.26 -15.76 33.40
C ALA A 46 3.62 -16.42 33.59
N SER A 47 4.59 -16.11 32.72
CA SER A 47 5.95 -15.71 33.09
C SER A 47 6.85 -15.70 31.85
N GLY A 48 7.58 -14.60 31.66
CA GLY A 48 8.55 -14.45 30.58
C GLY A 48 8.58 -13.05 29.98
N GLN A 49 8.82 -12.04 30.82
CA GLN A 49 9.27 -10.74 30.32
C GLN A 49 10.54 -10.93 29.51
N ASN A 50 10.55 -10.48 28.26
CA ASN A 50 11.76 -10.06 27.57
C ASN A 50 11.42 -8.80 26.78
N ASN A 51 12.12 -7.72 27.15
CA ASN A 51 12.10 -6.42 26.49
C ASN A 51 12.37 -6.57 24.99
N MET A 52 11.34 -6.41 24.19
CA MET A 52 11.47 -5.87 22.85
C MET A 52 11.07 -4.40 22.95
N GLY A 53 11.95 -3.51 22.51
CA GLY A 53 11.66 -2.09 22.32
C GLY A 53 10.56 -1.91 21.29
N ALA A 54 9.32 -2.07 21.73
CA ALA A 54 8.17 -1.46 21.14
C ALA A 54 8.30 0.04 21.43
N GLY A 55 8.59 0.83 20.40
CA GLY A 55 8.24 2.24 20.46
C GLY A 55 6.76 2.32 20.78
N ASN A 56 6.42 2.94 21.90
CA ASN A 56 5.06 3.27 22.28
C ASN A 56 4.38 3.99 21.11
N ALA A 57 3.48 3.29 20.43
CA ALA A 57 2.43 3.93 19.66
C ALA A 57 1.25 4.18 20.61
N THR A 58 1.50 4.98 21.66
CA THR A 58 0.42 5.74 22.29
C THR A 58 0.07 6.84 21.32
N GLY A 59 -1.17 6.88 20.87
CA GLY A 59 -1.72 7.96 20.07
C GLY A 59 -1.71 9.24 20.88
N ASP A 60 -0.61 9.99 20.79
CA ASP A 60 -0.58 11.41 21.05
C ASP A 60 -0.30 12.10 19.71
N ASN A 61 -1.16 13.03 19.34
CA ASN A 61 -1.11 13.77 18.07
C ASN A 61 -0.02 14.85 18.11
N ASN A 62 1.17 14.48 18.56
CA ASN A 62 2.36 15.30 18.50
C ASN A 62 3.25 14.73 17.41
N ASN A 63 3.45 15.53 16.36
CA ASN A 63 4.40 15.29 15.27
C ASN A 63 5.82 15.31 15.87
N GLU A 64 6.20 14.28 16.62
CA GLU A 64 7.59 14.05 17.01
C GLU A 64 8.37 13.81 15.72
N LYS A 65 9.09 14.84 15.29
CA LYS A 65 10.06 14.73 14.21
C LYS A 65 11.04 13.64 14.61
N ILE A 66 10.91 12.46 14.01
CA ILE A 66 11.84 11.34 14.17
C ILE A 66 13.25 11.88 13.93
N ASN A 67 14.05 11.93 14.99
CA ASN A 67 15.42 12.42 14.93
C ASN A 67 16.31 11.32 14.36
N TRP A 68 16.50 11.31 13.04
CA TRP A 68 17.27 10.28 12.31
C TRP A 68 18.69 10.05 12.85
N ARG A 69 19.26 11.02 13.60
CA ARG A 69 20.57 10.88 14.24
C ARG A 69 20.59 9.82 15.35
N GLU A 70 19.46 9.59 16.00
CA GLU A 70 19.31 8.54 17.03
C GLU A 70 19.27 7.13 16.41
N TYR A 71 18.93 7.03 15.12
CA TYR A 71 18.96 5.78 14.35
C TYR A 71 20.36 5.41 13.81
N LEU A 72 21.33 6.32 13.86
CA LEU A 72 22.71 6.09 13.38
C LEU A 72 23.66 5.58 14.48
N THR A 73 23.13 5.09 15.60
CA THR A 73 23.93 4.51 16.68
C THR A 73 24.53 3.16 16.25
N MET A 74 25.69 2.79 16.81
CA MET A 74 26.40 1.54 16.51
C MET A 74 25.52 0.28 16.65
N GLU A 75 24.57 0.28 17.59
CA GLU A 75 23.65 -0.82 17.83
C GLU A 75 22.56 -0.93 16.75
N ASN A 76 22.16 0.19 16.16
CA ASN A 76 21.18 0.23 15.08
C ASN A 76 21.79 -0.10 13.70
N ILE A 77 23.13 0.00 13.55
CA ILE A 77 23.84 -0.41 12.32
C ILE A 77 23.60 -1.90 12.00
N GLU A 78 23.49 -2.75 13.02
CA GLU A 78 23.21 -4.19 12.85
C GLU A 78 21.89 -4.44 12.14
N ARG A 79 20.87 -3.58 12.34
CA ARG A 79 19.54 -3.71 11.73
C ARG A 79 19.55 -3.49 10.21
N PHE A 80 20.59 -2.83 9.69
CA PHE A 80 20.77 -2.63 8.24
C PHE A 80 21.51 -3.78 7.55
N ALA A 81 22.10 -4.72 8.30
CA ALA A 81 22.78 -5.89 7.74
C ALA A 81 21.94 -6.71 6.74
N PRO A 82 20.67 -7.05 7.01
CA PRO A 82 19.85 -7.78 6.05
C PRO A 82 19.58 -6.98 4.76
N ILE A 83 19.34 -5.67 4.88
CA ILE A 83 19.14 -4.80 3.72
C ILE A 83 20.40 -4.78 2.85
N ALA A 84 21.57 -4.67 3.47
CA ALA A 84 22.85 -4.72 2.78
C ALA A 84 23.10 -6.07 2.09
N ALA A 85 22.77 -7.18 2.74
CA ALA A 85 22.88 -8.52 2.16
C ALA A 85 21.88 -8.76 0.99
N LEU A 86 20.76 -8.02 0.95
CA LEU A 86 19.78 -8.11 -0.15
C LEU A 86 20.03 -7.11 -1.29
N LEU A 87 21.07 -6.27 -1.20
CA LEU A 87 21.45 -5.30 -2.24
C LEU A 87 21.61 -5.91 -3.65
N PRO A 88 22.14 -7.13 -3.85
CA PRO A 88 22.27 -7.70 -5.19
C PRO A 88 20.93 -7.91 -5.89
N ILE A 89 19.88 -8.33 -5.16
CA ILE A 89 18.52 -8.42 -5.71
C ILE A 89 18.05 -7.02 -6.11
N GLY A 90 18.21 -6.05 -5.20
CA GLY A 90 17.82 -4.66 -5.47
C GLY A 90 18.50 -4.12 -6.72
N MET A 91 19.82 -4.31 -6.84
CA MET A 91 20.60 -3.91 -8.01
C MET A 91 20.12 -4.61 -9.28
N ALA A 92 19.89 -5.93 -9.24
CA ALA A 92 19.41 -6.68 -10.40
C ALA A 92 18.04 -6.16 -10.87
N VAL A 93 17.07 -6.04 -9.96
CA VAL A 93 15.71 -5.56 -10.28
C VAL A 93 15.75 -4.13 -10.80
N VAL A 94 16.43 -3.23 -10.09
CA VAL A 94 16.48 -1.81 -10.46
C VAL A 94 17.19 -1.62 -11.79
N VAL A 95 18.34 -2.26 -12.03
CA VAL A 95 19.07 -2.17 -13.30
C VAL A 95 18.26 -2.80 -14.45
N SER A 96 17.55 -3.90 -14.22
CA SER A 96 16.71 -4.54 -15.25
C SER A 96 15.49 -3.69 -15.61
N VAL A 97 14.75 -3.17 -14.61
CA VAL A 97 13.56 -2.36 -14.82
C VAL A 97 13.92 -1.00 -15.43
N LEU A 98 14.92 -0.31 -14.88
CA LEU A 98 15.42 0.95 -15.45
C LEU A 98 16.03 0.77 -16.81
N GLY A 99 16.82 -0.29 -17.00
CA GLY A 99 17.45 -0.60 -18.29
C GLY A 99 16.40 -0.75 -19.38
N LEU A 100 15.31 -1.47 -19.09
CA LEU A 100 14.21 -1.69 -20.04
C LEU A 100 13.42 -0.40 -20.31
N PHE A 101 13.14 0.39 -19.27
CA PHE A 101 12.44 1.68 -19.41
C PHE A 101 13.27 2.71 -20.19
N LEU A 102 14.54 2.91 -19.84
CA LEU A 102 15.45 3.87 -20.46
C LEU A 102 15.75 3.48 -21.91
N PHE A 103 15.93 2.19 -22.19
CA PHE A 103 16.15 1.70 -23.55
C PHE A 103 14.92 1.92 -24.45
N ASN A 104 13.70 1.66 -23.95
CA ASN A 104 12.48 1.84 -24.73
C ASN A 104 12.07 3.29 -24.94
N THR A 105 12.42 4.19 -24.02
CA THR A 105 12.03 5.61 -24.09
C THR A 105 13.09 6.49 -24.75
N LEU A 106 14.32 6.49 -24.21
CA LEU A 106 15.41 7.37 -24.61
C LEU A 106 16.44 6.68 -25.52
N GLY A 107 16.56 5.35 -25.45
CA GLY A 107 17.51 4.56 -26.23
C GLY A 107 17.26 4.52 -27.74
N ARG A 108 16.07 4.93 -28.19
CA ARG A 108 15.75 5.09 -29.63
C ARG A 108 16.39 6.32 -30.27
N ILE A 109 16.86 7.28 -29.47
CA ILE A 109 17.54 8.50 -29.92
C ILE A 109 19.04 8.31 -29.67
N GLY A 110 19.89 8.45 -30.70
CA GLY A 110 21.32 8.07 -30.62
C GLY A 110 22.08 8.68 -29.43
N PHE A 111 21.85 9.96 -29.11
CA PHE A 111 22.44 10.63 -27.94
C PHE A 111 21.88 10.12 -26.60
N GLY A 112 20.59 9.75 -26.58
CA GLY A 112 19.93 9.18 -25.40
C GLY A 112 20.50 7.83 -24.99
N TYR A 113 20.93 7.00 -25.95
CA TYR A 113 21.59 5.72 -25.66
C TYR A 113 22.87 5.88 -24.82
N VAL A 114 23.71 6.87 -25.15
CA VAL A 114 24.96 7.14 -24.43
C VAL A 114 24.67 7.59 -23.00
N ILE A 115 23.73 8.52 -22.82
CA ILE A 115 23.30 9.00 -21.51
C ILE A 115 22.76 7.84 -20.65
N CYS A 116 21.92 6.97 -21.23
CA CYS A 116 21.35 5.83 -20.52
C CYS A 116 22.44 4.87 -20.03
N LYS A 117 23.47 4.60 -20.85
CA LYS A 117 24.61 3.78 -20.43
C LYS A 117 25.40 4.41 -19.29
N ILE A 118 25.64 5.72 -19.34
CA ILE A 118 26.34 6.44 -18.26
C ILE A 118 25.52 6.39 -16.96
N LEU A 119 24.21 6.61 -17.04
CA LEU A 119 23.33 6.59 -15.88
C LEU A 119 23.26 5.20 -15.25
N ILE A 120 23.13 4.15 -16.05
CA ILE A 120 23.18 2.76 -15.56
C ILE A 120 24.55 2.44 -14.96
N PHE A 121 25.64 2.94 -15.54
CA PHE A 121 26.98 2.78 -14.97
C PHE A 121 27.12 3.46 -13.60
N LEU A 122 26.69 4.72 -13.48
CA LEU A 122 26.70 5.45 -12.19
C LEU A 122 25.83 4.78 -11.13
N LEU A 123 24.68 4.26 -11.52
CA LEU A 123 23.81 3.50 -10.64
C LEU A 123 24.51 2.23 -10.14
N LYS A 124 25.13 1.46 -11.04
CA LYS A 124 25.89 0.26 -10.67
C LYS A 124 27.03 0.60 -9.71
N THR A 125 27.76 1.69 -9.93
CA THR A 125 28.83 2.12 -9.02
C THR A 125 28.28 2.53 -7.66
N LEU A 126 27.11 3.17 -7.60
CA LEU A 126 26.46 3.52 -6.32
C LEU A 126 26.11 2.27 -5.50
N PHE A 127 25.55 1.23 -6.13
CA PHE A 127 25.26 -0.04 -5.44
C PHE A 127 26.53 -0.74 -4.93
N ILE A 128 27.63 -0.71 -5.69
CA ILE A 128 28.92 -1.25 -5.26
C ILE A 128 29.44 -0.47 -4.04
N LEU A 129 29.40 0.86 -4.09
CA LEU A 129 29.84 1.72 -2.98
C LEU A 129 29.00 1.48 -1.72
N ALA A 130 27.69 1.33 -1.88
CA ALA A 130 26.79 1.01 -0.76
C ALA A 130 27.12 -0.35 -0.13
N ALA A 131 27.33 -1.39 -0.94
CA ALA A 131 27.70 -2.72 -0.46
C ALA A 131 29.09 -2.73 0.22
N ALA A 132 30.06 -1.96 -0.31
CA ALA A 132 31.38 -1.80 0.29
C ALA A 132 31.31 -1.08 1.64
N ALA A 133 30.58 0.04 1.70
CA ALA A 133 30.40 0.81 2.92
C ALA A 133 29.67 -0.01 4.01
N ALA A 134 28.63 -0.77 3.63
CA ALA A 134 27.92 -1.65 4.56
C ALA A 134 28.81 -2.75 5.12
N THR A 135 29.62 -3.40 4.26
CA THR A 135 30.58 -4.43 4.69
C THR A 135 31.62 -3.84 5.65
N GLY A 136 32.20 -2.68 5.31
CA GLY A 136 33.16 -1.99 6.19
C GLY A 136 32.56 -1.58 7.54
N GLY A 137 31.31 -1.08 7.53
CA GLY A 137 30.57 -0.72 8.74
C GLY A 137 30.33 -1.92 9.67
N LEU A 138 29.92 -3.06 9.12
CA LEU A 138 29.68 -4.27 9.92
C LEU A 138 30.99 -4.88 10.46
N VAL A 139 32.06 -4.89 9.66
CA VAL A 139 33.40 -5.31 10.15
C VAL A 139 33.85 -4.41 11.30
N TYR A 140 33.65 -3.10 11.18
CA TYR A 140 33.98 -2.14 12.23
C TYR A 140 33.18 -2.38 13.51
N VAL A 141 31.88 -2.66 13.40
CA VAL A 141 31.02 -3.03 14.54
C VAL A 141 31.53 -4.30 15.22
N VAL A 142 31.89 -5.33 14.46
CA VAL A 142 32.43 -6.59 15.02
C VAL A 142 33.71 -6.35 15.79
N VAL A 143 34.65 -5.58 15.22
CA VAL A 143 35.95 -5.29 15.83
C VAL A 143 35.81 -4.42 17.10
N LYS A 144 34.86 -3.49 17.13
CA LYS A 144 34.74 -2.52 18.24
C LYS A 144 33.79 -2.95 19.36
N THR A 145 32.77 -3.73 19.05
CA THR A 145 31.65 -3.97 19.98
C THR A 145 31.38 -5.44 20.27
N LYS A 146 31.92 -6.37 19.47
CA LYS A 146 31.61 -7.81 19.58
C LYS A 146 32.84 -8.66 19.83
N ASN A 147 32.57 -9.90 20.24
CA ASN A 147 33.59 -10.91 20.43
C ASN A 147 34.06 -11.47 19.08
N MET A 148 35.31 -11.16 18.71
CA MET A 148 35.93 -11.59 17.45
C MET A 148 36.15 -13.11 17.36
N THR A 149 36.13 -13.81 18.50
CA THR A 149 36.32 -15.26 18.58
C THR A 149 35.06 -16.07 18.26
N LYS A 150 33.87 -15.44 18.33
CA LYS A 150 32.61 -16.10 17.98
C LYS A 150 32.41 -16.06 16.46
N VAL A 151 32.17 -17.23 15.85
CA VAL A 151 31.86 -17.35 14.42
C VAL A 151 30.61 -16.53 14.05
N ASN A 152 29.58 -16.53 14.90
CA ASN A 152 28.31 -15.84 14.63
C ASN A 152 28.47 -14.33 14.39
N SER A 153 29.42 -13.69 15.08
CA SER A 153 29.72 -12.26 14.91
C SER A 153 30.13 -11.92 13.46
N TRP A 154 30.74 -12.87 12.75
CA TRP A 154 31.28 -12.67 11.41
C TRP A 154 30.30 -12.99 10.27
N ILE A 155 29.17 -13.63 10.57
CA ILE A 155 28.25 -14.12 9.54
C ILE A 155 27.61 -12.96 8.76
N ALA A 156 27.20 -11.89 9.45
CA ALA A 156 26.64 -10.71 8.81
C ALA A 156 27.67 -9.99 7.90
N PRO A 157 28.91 -9.69 8.35
CA PRO A 157 29.95 -9.18 7.46
C PRO A 157 30.24 -10.07 6.24
N VAL A 158 30.26 -11.40 6.42
CA VAL A 158 30.51 -12.36 5.34
C VAL A 158 29.35 -12.34 4.32
N ALA A 159 28.10 -12.28 4.80
CA ALA A 159 26.94 -12.16 3.93
C ALA A 159 26.96 -10.86 3.12
N THR A 160 27.28 -9.72 3.75
CA THR A 160 27.40 -8.44 3.02
C THR A 160 28.58 -8.42 2.05
N PHE A 161 29.66 -9.11 2.37
CA PHE A 161 30.80 -9.26 1.46
C PHE A 161 30.44 -10.13 0.24
N ALA A 162 29.66 -11.19 0.43
CA ALA A 162 29.08 -11.95 -0.68
C ALA A 162 28.17 -11.06 -1.55
N ALA A 163 27.33 -10.20 -0.94
CA ALA A 163 26.57 -9.19 -1.66
C ALA A 163 27.48 -8.26 -2.49
N PHE A 164 28.57 -7.77 -1.91
CA PHE A 164 29.53 -6.91 -2.62
C PHE A 164 30.15 -7.61 -3.85
N ILE A 165 30.58 -8.87 -3.71
CA ILE A 165 31.08 -9.67 -4.84
C ILE A 165 30.00 -9.87 -5.90
N SER A 166 28.77 -10.14 -5.47
CA SER A 166 27.63 -10.28 -6.38
C SER A 166 27.35 -8.99 -7.14
N CYS A 167 27.38 -7.83 -6.49
CA CYS A 167 27.22 -6.51 -7.12
C CYS A 167 28.32 -6.22 -8.15
N LEU A 168 29.57 -6.58 -7.84
CA LEU A 168 30.68 -6.50 -8.81
C LEU A 168 30.39 -7.41 -10.03
N GLY A 169 29.92 -8.63 -9.80
CA GLY A 169 29.55 -9.54 -10.87
C GLY A 169 28.46 -8.96 -11.79
N ILE A 170 27.41 -8.34 -11.23
CA ILE A 170 26.34 -7.68 -12.00
C ILE A 170 26.88 -6.44 -12.75
N ALA A 171 27.82 -5.71 -12.15
CA ALA A 171 28.38 -4.52 -12.77
C ALA A 171 29.23 -4.84 -14.00
N PHE A 172 30.14 -5.81 -13.86
CA PHE A 172 31.11 -6.20 -14.89
C PHE A 172 30.62 -7.33 -15.83
N GLY A 173 29.45 -7.90 -15.57
CA GLY A 173 28.84 -8.94 -16.42
C GLY A 173 29.36 -10.35 -16.15
N TRP A 174 29.91 -10.62 -14.96
CA TRP A 174 30.32 -11.96 -14.54
C TRP A 174 29.10 -12.74 -14.03
N GLY A 175 28.30 -13.25 -14.97
CA GLY A 175 26.99 -13.86 -14.66
C GLY A 175 27.05 -14.99 -13.61
N VAL A 176 28.04 -15.88 -13.69
CA VAL A 176 28.18 -17.00 -12.75
C VAL A 176 28.54 -16.52 -11.34
N VAL A 177 29.48 -15.59 -11.24
CA VAL A 177 29.91 -15.01 -9.95
C VAL A 177 28.77 -14.23 -9.31
N ALA A 178 28.07 -13.41 -10.10
CA ALA A 178 26.89 -12.67 -9.66
C ALA A 178 25.81 -13.62 -9.12
N TRP A 179 25.56 -14.74 -9.81
CA TRP A 179 24.51 -15.65 -9.42
C TRP A 179 24.85 -16.45 -8.15
N ILE A 180 26.04 -17.06 -8.08
CA ILE A 180 26.44 -17.88 -6.92
C ILE A 180 26.47 -17.05 -5.64
N PHE A 181 27.20 -15.92 -5.66
CA PHE A 181 27.32 -15.07 -4.49
C PHE A 181 26.01 -14.34 -4.19
N GLY A 182 25.21 -14.03 -5.21
CA GLY A 182 23.87 -13.46 -5.05
C GLY A 182 22.94 -14.39 -4.29
N VAL A 183 22.86 -15.67 -4.68
CA VAL A 183 22.01 -16.66 -3.99
C VAL A 183 22.45 -16.83 -2.54
N VAL A 184 23.75 -16.98 -2.28
CA VAL A 184 24.29 -17.09 -0.92
C VAL A 184 23.92 -15.85 -0.09
N SER A 185 24.12 -14.67 -0.64
CA SER A 185 23.81 -13.40 0.03
C SER A 185 22.33 -13.26 0.37
N VAL A 186 21.44 -13.76 -0.49
CA VAL A 186 19.99 -13.70 -0.28
C VAL A 186 19.53 -14.64 0.82
N VAL A 187 20.03 -15.87 0.83
CA VAL A 187 19.71 -16.86 1.87
C VAL A 187 20.10 -16.31 3.24
N PHE A 188 21.32 -15.79 3.38
CA PHE A 188 21.75 -15.16 4.62
C PHE A 188 21.04 -13.84 4.90
N GLY A 189 20.72 -13.04 3.89
CA GLY A 189 19.97 -11.79 4.04
C GLY A 189 18.57 -12.00 4.61
N LEU A 190 17.86 -13.04 4.18
CA LEU A 190 16.57 -13.43 4.73
C LEU A 190 16.72 -13.97 6.16
N GLU A 191 17.72 -14.80 6.44
CA GLU A 191 17.95 -15.29 7.80
C GLU A 191 18.27 -14.14 8.79
N LEU A 192 19.12 -13.20 8.38
CA LEU A 192 19.43 -11.99 9.14
C LEU A 192 18.21 -11.09 9.34
N LEU A 193 17.31 -11.00 8.35
CA LEU A 193 16.10 -10.20 8.44
C LEU A 193 15.15 -10.78 9.49
N ALA A 194 14.95 -12.10 9.48
CA ALA A 194 14.16 -12.79 10.50
C ALA A 194 14.75 -12.57 11.90
N ARG A 195 16.07 -12.74 12.04
CA ARG A 195 16.72 -12.75 13.35
C ARG A 195 16.90 -11.34 13.94
N ILE A 196 17.46 -10.42 13.18
CA ILE A 196 17.86 -9.10 13.68
C ILE A 196 16.71 -8.11 13.66
N VAL A 197 15.93 -8.09 12.57
CA VAL A 197 14.88 -7.07 12.39
C VAL A 197 13.55 -7.50 12.98
N ILE A 198 13.13 -8.75 12.72
CA ILE A 198 11.82 -9.23 13.19
C ILE A 198 11.89 -9.73 14.64
N ALA A 199 12.83 -10.62 14.95
CA ALA A 199 12.98 -11.15 16.30
C ALA A 199 13.79 -10.25 17.25
N GLY A 200 14.39 -9.16 16.75
CA GLY A 200 15.15 -8.22 17.57
C GLY A 200 16.39 -8.80 18.25
N GLN A 201 16.91 -9.93 17.76
CA GLN A 201 18.08 -10.58 18.35
C GLN A 201 19.37 -9.88 17.92
N PRO A 202 20.39 -9.83 18.80
CA PRO A 202 21.67 -9.22 18.44
C PRO A 202 22.36 -10.02 17.34
N MET A 203 23.19 -9.37 16.53
CA MET A 203 23.84 -9.97 15.37
C MET A 203 24.65 -11.25 15.69
N ASP A 204 25.21 -11.39 16.89
CA ASP A 204 26.03 -12.53 17.35
C ASP A 204 25.23 -13.77 17.80
N SER A 205 23.91 -13.71 17.73
CA SER A 205 23.03 -14.86 17.93
C SER A 205 23.27 -15.97 16.88
N PRO A 206 23.06 -17.25 17.24
CA PRO A 206 23.32 -18.38 16.35
C PRO A 206 22.38 -18.39 15.14
N VAL A 207 22.93 -18.73 13.98
CA VAL A 207 22.17 -18.88 12.73
C VAL A 207 21.25 -20.08 12.81
N ASN A 208 19.97 -19.85 12.54
CA ASN A 208 18.98 -20.92 12.45
C ASN A 208 18.08 -20.72 11.22
N PRO A 209 18.49 -21.24 10.05
CA PRO A 209 17.75 -21.06 8.82
C PRO A 209 16.35 -21.69 8.87
N GLY A 210 16.20 -22.81 9.59
CA GLY A 210 14.90 -23.46 9.81
C GLY A 210 13.98 -22.67 10.75
N GLY A 211 14.56 -22.01 11.76
CA GLY A 211 13.84 -21.14 12.70
C GLY A 211 13.38 -19.83 12.07
N ALA A 212 14.11 -19.30 11.09
CA ALA A 212 13.76 -18.05 10.41
C ALA A 212 12.35 -18.10 9.78
N PHE A 213 11.97 -19.23 9.17
CA PHE A 213 10.63 -19.42 8.61
C PHE A 213 9.54 -19.32 9.69
N ASN A 214 9.77 -19.91 10.87
CA ASN A 214 8.82 -19.84 11.97
C ASN A 214 8.68 -18.41 12.51
N THR A 215 9.77 -17.65 12.57
CA THR A 215 9.74 -16.23 12.95
C THR A 215 8.89 -15.40 11.98
N TYR A 216 9.06 -15.62 10.67
CA TYR A 216 8.23 -14.96 9.66
C TYR A 216 6.76 -15.34 9.78
N LYS A 217 6.49 -16.63 9.99
CA LYS A 217 5.13 -17.14 10.17
C LYS A 217 4.47 -16.51 11.40
N GLN A 218 5.16 -16.50 12.54
CA GLN A 218 4.68 -15.89 13.77
C GLN A 218 4.43 -14.39 13.61
N TYR A 219 5.34 -13.67 12.95
CA TYR A 219 5.15 -12.25 12.65
C TYR A 219 3.90 -12.01 11.80
N TYR A 220 3.69 -12.84 10.77
CA TYR A 220 2.50 -12.77 9.93
C TYR A 220 1.22 -13.10 10.69
N ASP A 221 1.23 -14.13 11.53
CA ASP A 221 0.08 -14.54 12.33
C ASP A 221 -0.29 -13.42 13.34
N ASN A 222 0.68 -12.83 14.02
CA ASN A 222 0.48 -11.68 14.90
C ASN A 222 -0.07 -10.45 14.13
N TYR A 223 0.44 -10.19 12.93
CA TYR A 223 -0.07 -9.10 12.08
C TYR A 223 -1.52 -9.36 11.65
N LYS A 224 -1.84 -10.60 11.28
CA LYS A 224 -3.17 -11.03 10.87
C LYS A 224 -4.18 -10.92 12.02
N GLU A 225 -3.77 -11.25 13.24
CA GLU A 225 -4.61 -11.08 14.43
C GLU A 225 -4.91 -9.60 14.72
N LYS A 226 -3.91 -8.73 14.53
CA LYS A 226 -4.05 -7.28 14.72
C LYS A 226 -4.91 -6.60 13.63
N TYR A 227 -4.92 -7.14 12.42
CA TYR A 227 -5.63 -6.60 11.27
C TYR A 227 -6.40 -7.72 10.53
N PRO A 228 -7.49 -8.26 11.12
CA PRO A 228 -8.24 -9.35 10.52
C PRO A 228 -8.86 -8.90 9.20
N THR A 229 -8.79 -9.74 8.16
CA THR A 229 -9.43 -9.42 6.89
C THR A 229 -10.95 -9.57 7.01
N THR A 230 -11.71 -8.86 6.18
CA THR A 230 -13.19 -9.01 6.12
C THR A 230 -13.63 -10.46 5.95
N LYS A 231 -12.88 -11.26 5.19
CA LYS A 231 -13.12 -12.70 5.03
C LYS A 231 -12.85 -13.52 6.29
N ASP A 232 -11.88 -13.12 7.11
CA ASP A 232 -11.60 -13.80 8.39
C ASP A 232 -12.70 -13.47 9.42
N LEU A 233 -13.22 -12.23 9.41
CA LEU A 233 -14.36 -11.79 10.23
C LEU A 233 -15.67 -12.50 9.81
N GLU A 234 -15.93 -12.59 8.51
CA GLU A 234 -17.07 -13.35 7.95
C GLU A 234 -17.02 -14.84 8.34
N LYS A 235 -15.82 -15.46 8.28
CA LYS A 235 -15.61 -16.86 8.72
C LYS A 235 -15.79 -17.05 10.22
N ALA A 236 -15.48 -16.03 11.02
CA ALA A 236 -15.69 -16.03 12.46
C ALA A 236 -17.16 -15.82 12.85
N GLY A 237 -18.07 -15.64 11.89
CA GLY A 237 -19.49 -15.41 12.13
C GLY A 237 -19.80 -14.02 12.70
N ILE A 238 -18.83 -13.11 12.69
CA ILE A 238 -19.02 -11.72 13.07
C ILE A 238 -19.59 -11.02 11.83
N VAL A 239 -20.92 -10.91 11.78
CA VAL A 239 -21.60 -10.05 10.80
C VAL A 239 -21.26 -8.62 11.21
N ASP A 240 -20.26 -8.04 10.57
CA ASP A 240 -19.88 -6.65 10.81
C ASP A 240 -20.90 -5.75 10.09
N PRO A 241 -21.88 -5.16 10.79
CA PRO A 241 -23.01 -4.49 10.16
C PRO A 241 -22.62 -3.14 9.54
N GLU A 242 -21.39 -2.66 9.81
CA GLU A 242 -20.89 -1.32 9.47
C GLU A 242 -19.64 -1.35 8.58
N ASN A 243 -19.24 -2.49 8.01
CA ASN A 243 -18.06 -2.52 7.15
C ASN A 243 -18.35 -2.05 5.73
N SER A 244 -17.57 -1.08 5.30
CA SER A 244 -17.47 -0.65 3.92
C SER A 244 -16.95 -1.81 3.06
N LYS A 245 -17.68 -2.20 2.02
CA LYS A 245 -17.34 -3.34 1.15
C LYS A 245 -17.69 -3.07 -0.31
N PHE A 246 -16.92 -3.71 -1.19
CA PHE A 246 -17.16 -3.71 -2.63
C PHE A 246 -17.53 -5.12 -3.10
N ASP A 247 -18.77 -5.33 -3.53
CA ASP A 247 -19.30 -6.64 -3.94
C ASP A 247 -19.23 -6.90 -5.45
N GLY A 248 -18.65 -5.97 -6.23
CA GLY A 248 -18.52 -6.09 -7.68
C GLY A 248 -17.60 -7.24 -8.13
N ALA A 249 -17.96 -7.88 -9.24
CA ALA A 249 -17.22 -9.00 -9.82
C ALA A 249 -16.25 -8.56 -10.94
N GLY A 250 -15.05 -9.16 -10.98
CA GLY A 250 -14.05 -8.88 -12.02
C GLY A 250 -14.50 -9.21 -13.44
N ILE A 251 -15.38 -10.21 -13.59
CA ILE A 251 -15.92 -10.62 -14.89
C ILE A 251 -16.84 -9.53 -15.49
N ASP A 252 -17.60 -8.82 -14.67
CA ASP A 252 -18.45 -7.72 -15.12
C ASP A 252 -17.58 -6.60 -15.69
N LEU A 253 -16.53 -6.21 -14.94
CA LEU A 253 -15.61 -5.18 -15.38
C LEU A 253 -14.89 -5.57 -16.66
N PHE A 254 -14.46 -6.84 -16.79
CA PHE A 254 -13.87 -7.35 -18.02
C PHE A 254 -14.83 -7.25 -19.21
N GLY A 255 -16.10 -7.65 -19.02
CA GLY A 255 -17.15 -7.50 -20.03
C GLY A 255 -17.36 -6.03 -20.42
N TYR A 256 -17.39 -5.12 -19.45
CA TYR A 256 -17.46 -3.68 -19.72
C TYR A 256 -16.21 -3.15 -20.44
N SER A 257 -15.02 -3.65 -20.14
CA SER A 257 -13.78 -3.25 -20.82
C SER A 257 -13.81 -3.64 -22.30
N ILE A 258 -14.23 -4.86 -22.63
CA ILE A 258 -14.39 -5.33 -24.02
C ILE A 258 -15.46 -4.52 -24.74
N LEU A 259 -16.62 -4.34 -24.11
CA LEU A 259 -17.72 -3.55 -24.68
C LEU A 259 -17.28 -2.11 -24.93
N THR A 260 -16.57 -1.50 -23.98
CA THR A 260 -16.04 -0.14 -24.12
C THR A 260 -15.06 -0.06 -25.28
N ALA A 261 -14.13 -1.02 -25.41
CA ALA A 261 -13.19 -1.05 -26.51
C ALA A 261 -13.92 -1.13 -27.86
N LEU A 262 -14.86 -2.06 -28.03
CA LEU A 262 -15.62 -2.24 -29.27
C LEU A 262 -16.42 -0.99 -29.62
N VAL A 263 -17.21 -0.47 -28.67
CA VAL A 263 -18.08 0.68 -28.90
C VAL A 263 -17.25 1.93 -29.20
N CYS A 264 -16.18 2.19 -28.44
CA CYS A 264 -15.32 3.34 -28.68
C CYS A 264 -14.56 3.23 -30.02
N THR A 265 -14.14 2.02 -30.44
CA THR A 265 -13.52 1.83 -31.77
C THR A 265 -14.50 2.14 -32.89
N VAL A 266 -15.74 1.64 -32.82
CA VAL A 266 -16.76 1.86 -33.86
C VAL A 266 -17.21 3.32 -33.92
N THR A 267 -17.30 3.98 -32.76
CA THR A 267 -17.81 5.36 -32.65
C THR A 267 -16.70 6.43 -32.64
N CYS A 268 -15.44 6.04 -32.86
CA CYS A 268 -14.27 6.91 -32.74
C CYS A 268 -14.25 7.72 -31.41
N GLY A 269 -14.65 7.08 -30.30
CA GLY A 269 -14.67 7.68 -28.97
C GLY A 269 -15.90 8.53 -28.63
N ILE A 270 -16.82 8.79 -29.57
CA ILE A 270 -18.01 9.61 -29.31
C ILE A 270 -18.88 8.98 -28.21
N ALA A 271 -18.99 7.65 -28.19
CA ALA A 271 -19.78 6.95 -27.18
C ALA A 271 -19.07 6.75 -25.82
N ALA A 272 -17.87 7.30 -25.62
CA ALA A 272 -17.13 7.17 -24.37
C ALA A 272 -17.91 7.64 -23.12
N PRO A 273 -18.66 8.77 -23.14
CA PRO A 273 -19.46 9.21 -21.99
C PRO A 273 -20.48 8.18 -21.51
N TRP A 274 -21.16 7.49 -22.43
CA TRP A 274 -22.14 6.46 -22.06
C TRP A 274 -21.46 5.23 -21.44
N MET A 275 -20.30 4.83 -21.97
CA MET A 275 -19.54 3.71 -21.42
C MET A 275 -18.98 4.03 -20.04
N ILE A 276 -18.49 5.26 -19.83
CA ILE A 276 -18.05 5.76 -18.52
C ILE A 276 -19.20 5.73 -17.52
N CYS A 277 -20.37 6.27 -17.88
CA CYS A 277 -21.56 6.23 -17.02
C CYS A 277 -21.98 4.80 -16.67
N LYS A 278 -21.84 3.84 -17.60
CA LYS A 278 -22.15 2.43 -17.35
C LYS A 278 -21.19 1.81 -16.32
N ILE A 279 -19.89 2.08 -16.45
CA ILE A 279 -18.86 1.64 -15.50
C ILE A 279 -19.05 2.30 -14.13
N TYR A 280 -19.35 3.60 -14.08
CA TYR A 280 -19.64 4.32 -12.83
C TYR A 280 -20.88 3.77 -12.13
N LYS A 281 -21.97 3.55 -12.88
CA LYS A 281 -23.18 2.94 -12.34
C LYS A 281 -22.89 1.57 -11.76
N TRP A 282 -22.17 0.71 -12.48
CA TRP A 282 -21.76 -0.59 -11.97
C TRP A 282 -20.88 -0.46 -10.72
N ARG A 283 -19.84 0.38 -10.74
CA ARG A 283 -18.93 0.56 -9.60
C ARG A 283 -19.67 1.06 -8.37
N LEU A 284 -20.44 2.14 -8.48
CA LEU A 284 -21.12 2.77 -7.35
C LEU A 284 -22.25 1.88 -6.81
N SER A 285 -23.04 1.23 -7.67
CA SER A 285 -24.06 0.28 -7.21
C SER A 285 -23.48 -0.92 -6.46
N HIS A 286 -22.21 -1.25 -6.65
CA HIS A 286 -21.50 -2.32 -5.94
C HIS A 286 -20.63 -1.81 -4.78
N THR A 287 -20.73 -0.52 -4.45
CA THR A 287 -20.04 0.09 -3.31
C THR A 287 -21.02 0.23 -2.16
N VAL A 288 -20.67 -0.34 -1.02
CA VAL A 288 -21.37 -0.18 0.26
C VAL A 288 -20.37 0.49 1.22
N ILE A 289 -20.74 1.62 1.81
CA ILE A 289 -19.92 2.35 2.81
C ILE A 289 -20.73 2.41 4.09
N ASN A 290 -20.17 1.96 5.23
CA ASN A 290 -20.89 1.88 6.51
C ASN A 290 -22.28 1.21 6.39
N GLY A 291 -22.38 0.10 5.66
CA GLY A 291 -23.64 -0.60 5.41
C GLY A 291 -24.61 0.09 4.42
N LYS A 292 -24.31 1.31 3.95
CA LYS A 292 -25.13 2.09 3.02
C LYS A 292 -24.65 1.92 1.58
N ARG A 293 -25.51 1.39 0.71
CA ARG A 293 -25.19 1.20 -0.71
C ARG A 293 -25.26 2.53 -1.45
N LEU A 294 -24.33 2.77 -2.37
CA LEU A 294 -24.37 3.94 -3.23
C LEU A 294 -25.20 3.69 -4.49
N THR A 295 -25.79 4.75 -5.02
CA THR A 295 -26.51 4.77 -6.29
C THR A 295 -26.00 5.89 -7.18
N PHE A 296 -26.10 5.69 -8.49
CA PHE A 296 -25.62 6.64 -9.50
C PHE A 296 -26.74 6.97 -10.48
N THR A 297 -27.08 8.25 -10.59
CA THR A 297 -28.19 8.74 -11.43
C THR A 297 -27.71 9.45 -12.70
N GLY A 298 -26.40 9.53 -12.92
CA GLY A 298 -25.80 10.24 -14.05
C GLY A 298 -26.10 9.58 -15.39
N SER A 299 -26.38 10.41 -16.40
CA SER A 299 -26.67 9.97 -17.76
C SER A 299 -25.54 10.31 -18.73
N GLY A 300 -25.31 9.46 -19.74
CA GLY A 300 -24.30 9.71 -20.77
C GLY A 300 -24.57 10.99 -21.58
N GLY A 301 -25.83 11.36 -21.79
CA GLY A 301 -26.21 12.61 -22.45
C GLY A 301 -25.85 13.86 -21.65
N SER A 302 -26.04 13.83 -20.31
CA SER A 302 -25.58 14.92 -19.43
C SER A 302 -24.06 15.05 -19.46
N LEU A 303 -23.34 13.92 -19.42
CA LEU A 303 -21.88 13.90 -19.49
C LEU A 303 -21.35 14.37 -20.85
N LEU A 304 -22.02 14.05 -21.96
CA LEU A 304 -21.58 14.39 -23.31
C LEU A 304 -21.40 15.89 -23.52
N GLY A 305 -22.30 16.71 -22.97
CA GLY A 305 -22.20 18.18 -23.08
C GLY A 305 -20.92 18.71 -22.43
N HIS A 306 -20.61 18.23 -21.21
CA HIS A 306 -19.35 18.55 -20.54
C HIS A 306 -18.14 17.97 -21.27
N TRP A 307 -18.26 16.75 -21.79
CA TRP A 307 -17.19 16.06 -22.52
C TRP A 307 -16.74 16.86 -23.74
N ILE A 308 -17.68 17.26 -24.61
CA ILE A 308 -17.37 18.05 -25.81
C ILE A 308 -16.75 19.40 -25.43
N LEU A 309 -17.28 20.07 -24.41
CA LEU A 309 -16.72 21.34 -23.93
C LEU A 309 -15.27 21.18 -23.47
N TRP A 310 -14.97 20.14 -22.70
CA TRP A 310 -13.62 19.87 -22.19
C TRP A 310 -12.65 19.49 -23.31
N GLU A 311 -13.09 18.74 -24.32
CA GLU A 311 -12.28 18.41 -25.50
C GLU A 311 -11.94 19.67 -26.31
N ILE A 312 -12.93 20.53 -26.61
CA ILE A 312 -12.70 21.81 -27.30
C ILE A 312 -11.71 22.67 -26.52
N LEU A 313 -11.90 22.77 -25.20
CA LEU A 313 -11.05 23.60 -24.35
C LEU A 313 -9.63 23.02 -24.25
N THR A 314 -9.48 21.69 -24.26
CA THR A 314 -8.19 21.00 -24.33
C THR A 314 -7.48 21.29 -25.65
N VAL A 315 -8.18 21.25 -26.79
CA VAL A 315 -7.59 21.58 -28.09
C VAL A 315 -7.16 23.05 -28.16
N ILE A 316 -8.03 23.99 -27.77
CA ILE A 316 -7.73 25.44 -27.82
C ILE A 316 -6.56 25.82 -26.91
N THR A 317 -6.43 25.15 -25.77
CA THR A 317 -5.33 25.38 -24.81
C THR A 317 -4.09 24.54 -25.09
N CYS A 318 -4.00 23.89 -26.27
CA CYS A 318 -2.89 23.01 -26.65
C CYS A 318 -2.59 21.93 -25.60
N GLY A 319 -3.62 21.33 -25.01
CA GLY A 319 -3.54 20.25 -24.03
C GLY A 319 -3.51 20.69 -22.56
N ILE A 320 -3.32 21.98 -22.26
CA ILE A 320 -3.18 22.47 -20.88
C ILE A 320 -4.45 22.21 -20.07
N TYR A 321 -5.63 22.38 -20.66
CA TYR A 321 -6.89 22.11 -19.98
C TYR A 321 -7.07 20.62 -19.59
N GLY A 322 -6.39 19.70 -20.27
CA GLY A 322 -6.38 18.27 -19.94
C GLY A 322 -5.97 17.98 -18.49
N LEU A 323 -5.14 18.84 -17.88
CA LEU A 323 -4.74 18.74 -16.47
C LEU A 323 -5.92 18.95 -15.49
N PHE A 324 -6.98 19.62 -15.93
CA PHE A 324 -8.14 19.98 -15.12
C PHE A 324 -9.33 19.04 -15.35
N VAL A 325 -9.36 18.33 -16.48
CA VAL A 325 -10.46 17.42 -16.88
C VAL A 325 -10.70 16.34 -15.83
N HIS A 326 -9.65 15.79 -15.22
CA HIS A 326 -9.79 14.77 -14.17
C HIS A 326 -10.66 15.25 -12.99
N VAL A 327 -10.37 16.44 -12.47
CA VAL A 327 -11.14 17.03 -11.34
C VAL A 327 -12.54 17.46 -11.79
N ALA A 328 -12.69 17.96 -13.02
CA ALA A 328 -13.99 18.33 -13.56
C ALA A 328 -14.92 17.11 -13.70
N LEU A 329 -14.37 15.98 -14.17
CA LEU A 329 -15.09 14.71 -14.26
C LEU A 329 -15.45 14.17 -12.87
N ARG A 330 -14.56 14.29 -11.87
CA ARG A 330 -14.83 13.87 -10.49
C ARG A 330 -15.94 14.69 -9.84
N LYS A 331 -15.96 16.01 -10.07
CA LYS A 331 -17.03 16.90 -9.63
C LYS A 331 -18.38 16.49 -10.21
N TRP A 332 -18.42 16.24 -11.52
CA TRP A 332 -19.64 15.79 -12.19
C TRP A 332 -20.09 14.41 -11.69
N GLU A 333 -19.16 13.47 -11.48
CA GLU A 333 -19.49 12.13 -10.98
C GLU A 333 -20.14 12.18 -9.59
N LEU A 334 -19.56 12.94 -8.65
CA LEU A 334 -20.10 13.03 -7.30
C LEU A 334 -21.43 13.76 -7.22
N GLN A 335 -21.67 14.75 -8.08
CA GLN A 335 -22.98 15.40 -8.18
C GLN A 335 -24.10 14.42 -8.52
N HIS A 336 -23.79 13.27 -9.12
CA HIS A 336 -24.75 12.24 -9.49
C HIS A 336 -24.65 10.97 -8.65
N THR A 337 -23.94 11.03 -7.51
CA THR A 337 -23.73 9.90 -6.60
C THR A 337 -24.48 10.15 -5.30
N TYR A 338 -25.30 9.19 -4.87
CA TYR A 338 -26.14 9.31 -3.68
C TYR A 338 -26.14 8.01 -2.88
N ILE A 339 -26.64 8.06 -1.65
CA ILE A 339 -26.92 6.85 -0.87
C ILE A 339 -28.31 6.33 -1.25
N ASP A 340 -28.39 5.02 -1.47
CA ASP A 340 -29.62 4.33 -1.84
C ASP A 340 -30.67 4.43 -0.73
N GLY A 341 -31.92 4.71 -1.10
CA GLY A 341 -33.04 4.88 -0.17
C GLY A 341 -33.15 6.22 0.55
N GLU A 342 -32.17 7.13 0.43
CA GLU A 342 -32.25 8.48 1.00
C GLU A 342 -32.90 9.47 0.00
N PRO A 343 -33.72 10.44 0.47
CA PRO A 343 -34.39 11.39 -0.41
C PRO A 343 -33.37 12.32 -1.06
N ILE A 344 -33.41 12.41 -2.40
CA ILE A 344 -32.58 13.33 -3.17
C ILE A 344 -33.27 14.69 -3.20
N VAL A 345 -32.66 15.70 -2.58
CA VAL A 345 -33.20 17.05 -2.61
C VAL A 345 -32.93 17.65 -3.99
N ALA A 346 -33.97 17.84 -4.80
CA ALA A 346 -33.88 18.54 -6.07
C ALA A 346 -33.32 19.96 -5.84
N ASN A 347 -32.19 20.28 -6.48
CA ASN A 347 -31.38 21.51 -6.35
C ASN A 347 -30.47 21.62 -5.12
N GLY A 348 -30.36 20.58 -4.27
CA GLY A 348 -29.36 20.55 -3.20
C GLY A 348 -28.00 20.07 -3.72
N ASN A 349 -26.91 20.76 -3.38
CA ASN A 349 -25.55 20.21 -3.50
C ASN A 349 -25.32 19.17 -2.40
N GLU A 350 -26.08 18.08 -2.41
CA GLU A 350 -26.02 17.04 -1.38
C GLU A 350 -24.73 16.23 -1.49
N SER A 351 -24.32 15.92 -2.71
CA SER A 351 -23.07 15.25 -3.02
C SER A 351 -22.22 16.14 -3.92
N TYR A 352 -20.98 16.38 -3.51
CA TYR A 352 -20.07 17.26 -4.25
C TYR A 352 -18.61 16.91 -3.97
N PHE A 353 -17.75 17.35 -4.88
CA PHE A 353 -16.30 17.27 -4.74
C PHE A 353 -15.73 18.68 -4.54
N ASP A 354 -15.14 18.97 -3.38
CA ASP A 354 -14.55 20.29 -3.08
C ASP A 354 -13.05 20.37 -3.42
N GLY A 355 -12.46 19.30 -3.96
CA GLY A 355 -11.05 19.26 -4.35
C GLY A 355 -10.71 20.24 -5.47
N GLY A 356 -9.61 20.97 -5.28
CA GLY A 356 -9.08 21.91 -6.27
C GLY A 356 -8.16 21.26 -7.30
N SER A 357 -8.27 21.65 -8.57
CA SER A 357 -7.44 21.11 -9.66
C SER A 357 -5.94 21.38 -9.49
N MET A 358 -5.57 22.55 -8.95
CA MET A 358 -4.14 22.87 -8.69
C MET A 358 -3.54 21.97 -7.61
N ALA A 359 -4.33 21.56 -6.61
CA ALA A 359 -3.88 20.59 -5.63
C ALA A 359 -3.62 19.24 -6.30
N TYR A 360 -4.56 18.74 -7.12
CA TYR A 360 -4.39 17.49 -7.87
C TYR A 360 -3.13 17.51 -8.75
N VAL A 361 -2.89 18.60 -9.49
CA VAL A 361 -1.68 18.78 -10.31
C VAL A 361 -0.42 18.75 -9.43
N GLY A 362 -0.43 19.44 -8.29
CA GLY A 362 0.69 19.40 -7.33
C GLY A 362 0.99 17.99 -6.80
N TYR A 363 -0.04 17.24 -6.39
CA TYR A 363 0.11 15.84 -5.96
C TYR A 363 0.57 14.93 -7.10
N SER A 364 0.10 15.16 -8.33
CA SER A 364 0.51 14.40 -9.53
C SER A 364 1.97 14.67 -9.89
N LEU A 365 2.45 15.91 -9.79
CA LEU A 365 3.85 16.27 -10.02
C LEU A 365 4.77 15.68 -8.96
N LEU A 366 4.39 15.79 -7.68
CA LEU A 366 5.11 15.16 -6.58
C LEU A 366 5.16 13.63 -6.75
N GLY A 367 4.03 13.02 -7.10
CA GLY A 367 3.93 11.60 -7.39
C GLY A 367 4.82 11.19 -8.56
N GLY A 368 4.81 11.95 -9.66
CA GLY A 368 5.68 11.75 -10.81
C GLY A 368 7.17 11.85 -10.46
N LEU A 369 7.56 12.85 -9.66
CA LEU A 369 8.93 13.00 -9.18
C LEU A 369 9.36 11.81 -8.31
N LEU A 370 8.52 11.41 -7.34
CA LEU A 370 8.79 10.27 -6.48
C LEU A 370 8.93 8.98 -7.28
N LEU A 371 8.04 8.75 -8.25
CA LEU A 371 8.10 7.61 -9.17
C LEU A 371 9.37 7.65 -10.02
N ALA A 372 9.76 8.81 -10.52
CA ALA A 372 10.98 8.97 -11.31
C ALA A 372 12.24 8.66 -10.49
N VAL A 373 12.35 9.22 -9.28
CA VAL A 373 13.51 9.01 -8.38
C VAL A 373 13.57 7.56 -7.88
N THR A 374 12.43 6.96 -7.57
CA THR A 374 12.36 5.60 -7.02
C THR A 374 12.20 4.53 -8.11
N CYS A 375 12.21 4.93 -9.38
CA CYS A 375 12.09 4.03 -10.53
C CYS A 375 10.81 3.17 -10.48
N GLY A 376 9.70 3.78 -10.06
CA GLY A 376 8.40 3.14 -9.92
C GLY A 376 8.15 2.44 -8.57
N LEU A 377 9.17 2.26 -7.72
CA LEU A 377 9.01 1.55 -6.44
C LEU A 377 8.05 2.28 -5.49
N ALA A 378 7.98 3.61 -5.54
CA ALA A 378 7.07 4.40 -4.69
C ALA A 378 5.59 4.37 -5.14
N TYR A 379 5.23 3.63 -6.19
CA TYR A 379 3.86 3.63 -6.74
C TYR A 379 2.75 3.36 -5.71
N PRO A 380 2.87 2.37 -4.79
CA PRO A 380 1.85 2.14 -3.77
C PRO A 380 1.64 3.32 -2.81
N TRP A 381 2.72 4.04 -2.47
CA TRP A 381 2.66 5.22 -1.60
C TRP A 381 2.09 6.43 -2.33
N VAL A 382 2.43 6.61 -3.60
CA VAL A 382 1.85 7.66 -4.44
C VAL A 382 0.34 7.45 -4.61
N MET A 383 -0.09 6.21 -4.86
CA MET A 383 -1.51 5.87 -4.92
C MET A 383 -2.21 6.08 -3.58
N ALA A 384 -1.62 5.65 -2.46
CA ALA A 384 -2.17 5.92 -1.14
C ALA A 384 -2.34 7.42 -0.86
N MET A 385 -1.35 8.24 -1.23
CA MET A 385 -1.39 9.69 -1.07
C MET A 385 -2.51 10.33 -1.91
N ILE A 386 -2.60 9.96 -3.19
CA ILE A 386 -3.65 10.47 -4.09
C ILE A 386 -5.03 10.01 -3.60
N GLN A 387 -5.18 8.76 -3.18
CA GLN A 387 -6.45 8.24 -2.66
C GLN A 387 -6.88 8.94 -1.36
N LYS A 388 -5.94 9.23 -0.45
CA LYS A 388 -6.20 10.03 0.76
C LYS A 388 -6.67 11.43 0.43
N TRP A 389 -6.01 12.07 -0.55
CA TRP A 389 -6.43 13.39 -1.01
C TRP A 389 -7.82 13.33 -1.65
N ASP A 390 -8.04 12.42 -2.60
CA ASP A 390 -9.31 12.27 -3.31
C ASP A 390 -10.47 12.01 -2.33
N THR A 391 -10.35 11.02 -1.45
CA THR A 391 -11.42 10.64 -0.51
C THR A 391 -11.78 11.77 0.45
N ARG A 392 -10.80 12.53 0.98
CA ARG A 392 -11.08 13.65 1.92
C ARG A 392 -11.86 14.81 1.31
N HIS A 393 -11.90 14.91 -0.02
CA HIS A 393 -12.65 15.93 -0.74
C HIS A 393 -13.98 15.41 -1.30
N GLN A 394 -14.35 14.17 -0.97
CA GLN A 394 -15.62 13.58 -1.37
C GLN A 394 -16.64 13.76 -0.25
N VAL A 395 -17.76 14.38 -0.61
CA VAL A 395 -18.93 14.50 0.25
C VAL A 395 -20.09 13.82 -0.47
N ILE A 396 -20.69 12.81 0.15
CA ILE A 396 -21.87 12.10 -0.36
C ILE A 396 -23.00 12.30 0.65
N ASN A 397 -24.14 12.81 0.19
CA ASN A 397 -25.30 13.13 1.04
C ASN A 397 -24.90 13.90 2.32
N ARG A 398 -24.08 14.95 2.14
CA ARG A 398 -23.54 15.83 3.21
C ARG A 398 -22.62 15.15 4.23
N ARG A 399 -22.27 13.86 4.04
CA ARG A 399 -21.26 13.17 4.84
C ARG A 399 -19.93 13.11 4.09
N ARG A 400 -18.86 13.51 4.76
CA ARG A 400 -17.51 13.47 4.21
C ARG A 400 -16.95 12.06 4.33
N LEU A 401 -16.18 11.61 3.34
CA LEU A 401 -15.46 10.35 3.41
C LEU A 401 -14.06 10.54 4.02
N GLU A 402 -13.61 9.54 4.75
CA GLU A 402 -12.25 9.40 5.26
C GLU A 402 -11.64 8.10 4.75
N PHE A 403 -10.34 8.11 4.44
CA PHE A 403 -9.62 6.93 3.99
C PHE A 403 -8.45 6.61 4.94
N SER A 404 -8.52 5.45 5.58
CA SER A 404 -7.56 4.99 6.59
C SER A 404 -6.44 4.12 6.02
N GLY A 405 -6.49 3.76 4.73
CA GLY A 405 -5.55 2.83 4.11
C GLY A 405 -4.09 3.31 4.08
N SER A 406 -3.16 2.35 4.12
CA SER A 406 -1.71 2.59 4.11
C SER A 406 -1.06 2.24 2.77
N GLY A 407 0.08 2.89 2.47
CA GLY A 407 0.88 2.57 1.27
C GLY A 407 1.45 1.14 1.29
N LEU A 408 1.70 0.57 2.47
CA LEU A 408 2.17 -0.80 2.62
C LEU A 408 1.06 -1.83 2.33
N GLY A 409 -0.19 -1.52 2.68
CA GLY A 409 -1.33 -2.34 2.27
C GLY A 409 -1.56 -2.30 0.75
N PHE A 410 -1.43 -1.13 0.11
CA PHE A 410 -1.41 -1.02 -1.35
C PHE A 410 -0.26 -1.81 -1.99
N LEU A 411 0.93 -1.87 -1.36
CA LEU A 411 2.07 -2.64 -1.88
C LEU A 411 1.76 -4.13 -1.92
N GLY A 412 1.16 -4.68 -0.85
CA GLY A 412 0.75 -6.08 -0.82
C GLY A 412 -0.24 -6.41 -1.93
N GLU A 413 -1.26 -5.58 -2.11
CA GLU A 413 -2.26 -5.76 -3.17
C GLU A 413 -1.65 -5.61 -4.57
N TYR A 414 -0.77 -4.61 -4.76
CA TYR A 414 -0.08 -4.36 -6.02
C TYR A 414 0.83 -5.51 -6.43
N LEU A 415 1.57 -6.12 -5.49
CA LEU A 415 2.44 -7.27 -5.78
C LEU A 415 1.64 -8.48 -6.27
N ILE A 416 0.50 -8.76 -5.64
CA ILE A 416 -0.40 -9.84 -6.07
C ILE A 416 -0.89 -9.57 -7.49
N ILE A 417 -1.37 -8.35 -7.76
CA ILE A 417 -1.85 -7.95 -9.07
C ILE A 417 -0.73 -8.06 -10.11
N LEU A 418 0.47 -7.59 -9.79
CA LEU A 418 1.62 -7.63 -10.68
C LEU A 418 1.99 -9.07 -11.05
N ILE A 419 2.10 -9.98 -10.08
CA ILE A 419 2.43 -11.38 -10.31
C ILE A 419 1.38 -12.04 -11.22
N PHE A 420 0.10 -11.91 -10.90
CA PHE A 420 -0.96 -12.52 -11.71
C PHE A 420 -1.08 -11.89 -13.09
N THR A 421 -0.88 -10.58 -13.21
CA THR A 421 -0.93 -9.88 -14.52
C THR A 421 0.21 -10.33 -15.41
N VAL A 422 1.43 -10.51 -14.88
CA VAL A 422 2.57 -11.04 -15.63
C VAL A 422 2.31 -12.49 -16.07
N ILE A 423 1.86 -13.36 -15.17
CA ILE A 423 1.56 -14.77 -15.48
C ILE A 423 0.47 -14.89 -16.55
N THR A 424 -0.54 -14.01 -16.50
CA THR A 424 -1.68 -14.04 -17.41
C THR A 424 -1.54 -13.12 -18.63
N CYS A 425 -0.35 -12.56 -18.87
CA CYS A 425 -0.08 -11.63 -19.98
C CYS A 425 -1.10 -10.47 -20.08
N GLY A 426 -1.52 -9.90 -18.94
CA GLY A 426 -2.43 -8.76 -18.89
C GLY A 426 -3.91 -9.10 -18.69
N ILE A 427 -4.33 -10.36 -18.87
CA ILE A 427 -5.74 -10.75 -18.78
C ILE A 427 -6.29 -10.50 -17.36
N TYR A 428 -5.47 -10.62 -16.31
CA TYR A 428 -5.89 -10.38 -14.93
C TYR A 428 -6.17 -8.91 -14.57
N ALA A 429 -5.87 -7.94 -15.44
CA ALA A 429 -5.99 -6.51 -15.12
C ALA A 429 -7.38 -6.08 -14.56
N PRO A 430 -8.53 -6.49 -15.12
CA PRO A 430 -9.85 -6.16 -14.57
C PRO A 430 -10.09 -6.72 -13.17
N TRP A 431 -9.65 -7.96 -12.91
CA TRP A 431 -9.70 -8.56 -11.56
C TRP A 431 -8.80 -7.81 -10.60
N GLY A 432 -7.63 -7.34 -11.08
CA GLY A 432 -6.75 -6.45 -10.33
C GLY A 432 -7.42 -5.14 -9.94
N THR A 433 -8.13 -4.48 -10.85
CA THR A 433 -8.90 -3.26 -10.55
C THR A 433 -10.00 -3.51 -9.52
N VAL A 434 -10.73 -4.63 -9.63
CA VAL A 434 -11.75 -5.01 -8.64
C VAL A 434 -11.13 -5.27 -7.27
N ARG A 435 -9.98 -5.96 -7.23
CA ARG A 435 -9.25 -6.23 -6.00
C ARG A 435 -8.76 -4.92 -5.35
N MET A 436 -8.30 -3.97 -6.17
CA MET A 436 -7.93 -2.63 -5.69
C MET A 436 -9.12 -1.87 -5.12
N ASN A 437 -10.26 -1.87 -5.81
CA ASN A 437 -11.49 -1.25 -5.30
C ASN A 437 -11.95 -1.88 -3.99
N LYS A 438 -11.83 -3.21 -3.84
CA LYS A 438 -12.14 -3.91 -2.58
C LYS A 438 -11.31 -3.38 -1.42
N TYR A 439 -10.00 -3.22 -1.63
CA TYR A 439 -9.11 -2.66 -0.61
C TYR A 439 -9.41 -1.18 -0.33
N ILE A 440 -9.67 -0.37 -1.36
CA ILE A 440 -9.97 1.05 -1.19
C ILE A 440 -11.25 1.22 -0.37
N ILE A 441 -12.34 0.59 -0.79
CA ILE A 441 -13.65 0.73 -0.15
C ILE A 441 -13.63 0.15 1.26
N SER A 442 -12.91 -0.95 1.53
CA SER A 442 -12.81 -1.50 2.88
C SER A 442 -12.04 -0.64 3.88
N HIS A 443 -11.41 0.44 3.42
CA HIS A 443 -10.72 1.42 4.25
C HIS A 443 -11.28 2.83 4.05
N THR A 444 -12.50 2.95 3.51
CA THR A 444 -13.20 4.22 3.30
C THR A 444 -14.46 4.24 4.14
N ASP A 445 -14.58 5.20 5.05
CA ASP A 445 -15.71 5.33 5.97
C ASP A 445 -16.25 6.77 5.97
N PHE A 446 -17.46 6.98 6.49
CA PHE A 446 -17.97 8.34 6.72
C PHE A 446 -17.35 8.97 7.97
N VAL A 447 -17.00 10.25 7.88
CA VAL A 447 -16.50 11.05 9.01
C VAL A 447 -17.65 11.31 9.99
N ASN A 448 -17.49 10.83 11.24
CA ASN A 448 -18.41 10.97 12.37
C ASN A 448 -19.78 10.26 12.18
N GLU A 449 -19.80 8.95 12.40
CA GLU A 449 -21.01 8.23 12.84
C GLU A 449 -20.80 7.63 14.23
#